data_AF-A0A7V5CNN6-F1
#
_entry.id   AF-A0A7V5CNN6-F1
#
_cell.length_a   1.000
_cell.length_b   1.000
_cell.length_c   1.000
_cell.angle_alpha   90.00
_cell.angle_beta   90.00
_cell.angle_gamma   90.00
#
_symmetry.space_group_name_H-M   'P 1'
#
loop_
_entity.id
_entity.type
_entity.pdbx_description
1 polymer ?
#
loop_
_entity_poly.entity_id
_entity_poly.type
_entity_poly.pdbx_seq_one_letter_code
_entity_poly.pdbx_strand_id
1 'polypeptide(L)'
;MNASRSRRSRAQVDPPRRRRRKPRFRKLILPVLLITVVVGVAMFIGSMLVNKLIRPFRLYSREDREKQQIESRYLTLKKNNIKMRRQLKYMVTPQGKVELARKQGYVKPGERAIVISDEESQDEKTTP
;
A
#
# COMPACT_ATOMS: atom_id res chain seq x y z
N MET A 1 -55.93 91.27 -45.71
CA MET A 1 -56.57 90.61 -44.55
C MET A 1 -56.33 89.11 -44.65
N ASN A 2 -55.82 88.54 -43.57
CA ASN A 2 -55.31 87.19 -43.40
C ASN A 2 -56.42 86.19 -43.06
N ALA A 3 -56.27 84.93 -43.48
CA ALA A 3 -56.64 83.73 -42.71
C ALA A 3 -56.32 82.48 -43.56
N SER A 4 -55.13 81.90 -43.41
CA SER A 4 -54.81 80.82 -42.45
C SER A 4 -55.11 79.41 -42.98
N ARG A 5 -54.02 78.80 -43.47
CA ARG A 5 -53.83 77.41 -43.85
C ARG A 5 -54.17 76.48 -42.68
N SER A 6 -55.17 75.60 -42.81
CA SER A 6 -55.40 74.52 -41.85
C SER A 6 -54.58 73.29 -42.22
N ARG A 7 -53.42 73.15 -41.57
CA ARG A 7 -52.62 71.92 -41.55
C ARG A 7 -53.40 70.84 -40.80
N ARG A 8 -53.88 69.81 -41.51
CA ARG A 8 -54.37 68.56 -40.91
C ARG A 8 -53.19 67.83 -40.27
N SER A 9 -53.08 67.98 -38.96
CA SER A 9 -52.22 67.21 -38.07
C SER A 9 -52.61 65.73 -38.15
N ARG A 10 -51.76 64.92 -38.80
CA ARG A 10 -51.78 63.46 -38.64
C ARG A 10 -51.51 63.15 -37.16
N ALA A 11 -52.51 62.63 -36.47
CA ALA A 11 -52.37 62.10 -35.13
C ALA A 11 -51.31 61.00 -35.16
N GLN A 12 -50.15 61.29 -34.58
CA GLN A 12 -49.06 60.34 -34.39
C GLN A 12 -49.51 59.38 -33.30
N VAL A 13 -49.96 58.19 -33.71
CA VAL A 13 -50.34 57.12 -32.79
C VAL A 13 -49.05 56.57 -32.17
N ASP A 14 -48.76 56.97 -30.94
CA ASP A 14 -47.63 56.41 -30.20
C ASP A 14 -47.81 54.89 -30.04
N PRO A 15 -46.80 54.07 -30.40
CA PRO A 15 -46.91 52.63 -30.25
C PRO A 15 -47.02 52.26 -28.76
N PRO A 16 -47.87 51.27 -28.41
CA PRO A 16 -48.10 50.91 -27.02
C PRO A 16 -46.80 50.46 -26.37
N ARG A 17 -46.36 51.20 -25.32
CA ARG A 17 -45.21 50.84 -24.48
C ARG A 17 -45.46 49.47 -23.85
N ARG A 18 -44.91 48.41 -24.45
CA ARG A 18 -44.91 47.05 -23.88
C ARG A 18 -44.17 47.08 -22.55
N ARG A 19 -44.90 47.14 -21.43
CA ARG A 19 -44.36 46.96 -20.08
C ARG A 19 -43.74 45.57 -20.01
N ARG A 20 -42.41 45.47 -20.16
CA ARG A 20 -41.63 44.25 -19.93
C ARG A 20 -41.86 43.80 -18.49
N ARG A 21 -42.79 42.85 -18.29
CA ARG A 21 -43.02 42.20 -17.01
C ARG A 21 -41.72 41.48 -16.64
N LYS A 22 -40.95 42.06 -15.71
CA LYS A 22 -39.75 41.40 -15.16
C LYS A 22 -40.22 40.05 -14.58
N PRO A 23 -39.66 38.91 -15.03
CA PRO A 23 -40.12 37.60 -14.57
C PRO A 23 -39.86 37.49 -13.08
N ARG A 24 -40.93 37.55 -12.28
CA ARG A 24 -40.85 37.45 -10.81
C ARG A 24 -40.20 36.13 -10.36
N PHE A 25 -40.26 35.09 -11.20
CA PHE A 25 -39.60 33.80 -11.01
C PHE A 25 -38.08 33.88 -10.90
N ARG A 26 -37.41 34.87 -11.52
CA ARG A 26 -35.95 35.03 -11.39
C ARG A 26 -35.51 35.28 -9.95
N LYS A 27 -36.36 35.88 -9.12
CA LYS A 27 -36.04 36.15 -7.71
C LYS A 27 -36.06 34.90 -6.83
N LEU A 28 -36.78 33.86 -7.24
CA LEU A 28 -36.86 32.58 -6.53
C LEU A 28 -35.85 31.56 -7.05
N ILE A 29 -35.58 31.56 -8.35
CA ILE A 29 -34.64 30.60 -8.97
C ILE A 29 -33.18 30.91 -8.58
N LEU A 30 -32.81 32.19 -8.49
CA LEU A 30 -31.44 32.60 -8.18
C LEU A 30 -30.93 32.09 -6.82
N PRO A 31 -31.64 32.24 -5.68
CA PRO A 31 -31.17 31.72 -4.40
C PRO A 31 -31.12 30.19 -4.36
N VAL A 32 -32.07 29.51 -5.00
CA VAL A 32 -32.09 28.04 -5.06
C VAL A 32 -30.87 27.52 -5.82
N LEU A 33 -30.53 28.14 -6.96
CA LEU A 33 -29.35 27.76 -7.75
C LEU A 33 -28.05 28.04 -6.98
N LEU A 34 -27.98 29.13 -6.23
CA LEU A 34 -26.81 29.46 -5.43
C LEU A 34 -26.61 28.44 -4.30
N ILE A 35 -27.70 28.05 -3.60
CA ILE A 35 -27.66 27.02 -2.57
C ILE A 35 -27.21 25.68 -3.14
N THR A 36 -27.75 25.25 -4.29
CA THR A 36 -27.35 23.97 -4.88
C THR A 36 -25.88 23.95 -5.29
N VAL A 37 -25.36 25.06 -5.83
CA VAL A 37 -23.93 25.19 -6.14
C VAL A 37 -23.09 25.12 -4.86
N VAL A 38 -23.47 25.83 -3.80
CA VAL A 38 -22.74 25.80 -2.52
C VAL A 38 -22.73 24.40 -1.91
N VAL A 39 -23.87 23.71 -1.89
CA VAL A 39 -23.96 22.33 -1.40
C VAL A 39 -23.11 21.38 -2.26
N GLY A 40 -23.15 21.54 -3.59
CA GLY A 40 -22.34 20.74 -4.51
C GLY A 40 -20.83 20.94 -4.28
N VAL A 41 -20.40 22.18 -4.09
CA VAL A 41 -18.99 22.51 -3.77
C VAL A 41 -18.60 21.95 -2.40
N ALA A 42 -19.46 22.08 -1.39
CA ALA A 42 -19.20 21.53 -0.05
C ALA A 42 -19.05 20.01 -0.08
N MET A 43 -19.93 19.30 -0.79
CA MET A 43 -19.82 17.85 -0.96
C MET A 43 -18.56 17.44 -1.73
N PHE A 44 -18.20 18.19 -2.78
CA PHE A 44 -16.99 17.93 -3.55
C PHE A 44 -15.73 18.07 -2.68
N ILE A 45 -15.62 19.15 -1.90
CA ILE A 45 -14.51 19.37 -0.97
C ILE A 45 -14.48 18.27 0.10
N GLY A 46 -15.64 17.93 0.67
CA GLY A 46 -15.75 16.85 1.65
C GLY A 46 -15.27 15.50 1.11
N SER A 47 -15.70 15.12 -0.10
CA SER A 47 -15.26 13.89 -0.76
C SER A 47 -13.74 13.88 -1.02
N MET A 48 -13.17 15.01 -1.43
CA MET A 48 -11.74 15.13 -1.69
C MET A 48 -10.92 14.94 -0.40
N LEU A 49 -11.36 15.49 0.72
CA LEU A 49 -10.71 15.32 2.02
C LEU A 49 -10.76 13.88 2.50
N VAL A 50 -11.92 13.21 2.41
CA VAL A 50 -12.08 11.80 2.78
C VAL A 50 -11.15 10.90 1.97
N ASN A 51 -11.08 11.11 0.66
CA ASN A 51 -10.18 10.35 -0.22
C ASN A 51 -8.70 10.57 0.12
N LYS A 52 -8.33 11.77 0.55
CA LYS A 52 -6.95 12.09 0.96
C LYS A 52 -6.57 11.40 2.27
N LEU A 53 -7.53 11.25 3.19
CA LEU A 53 -7.35 10.55 4.48
C LEU A 53 -7.29 9.02 4.34
N ILE A 54 -7.97 8.42 3.37
CA ILE A 54 -7.97 6.96 3.18
C ILE A 54 -6.63 6.42 2.63
N ARG A 55 -5.93 7.21 1.79
CA ARG A 55 -4.65 6.81 1.18
C ARG A 55 -3.56 6.44 2.20
N PRO A 56 -3.23 7.25 3.22
CA PRO A 56 -2.17 6.93 4.17
C PRO A 56 -2.47 5.65 4.97
N PHE A 57 -3.73 5.39 5.33
CA PHE A 57 -4.11 4.15 6.02
C PHE A 57 -3.82 2.89 5.19
N ARG A 58 -4.07 2.95 3.88
CA ARG A 58 -3.75 1.83 2.97
C ARG A 58 -2.25 1.60 2.83
N LEU A 59 -1.44 2.66 2.80
CA LEU A 59 0.02 2.54 2.78
C LEU A 59 0.54 1.94 4.08
N TYR A 60 0.09 2.45 5.23
CA TYR A 60 0.52 1.97 6.54
C TYR A 60 0.22 0.47 6.73
N SER A 61 -0.96 0.02 6.30
CA SER A 61 -1.33 -1.40 6.41
C SER A 61 -0.47 -2.31 5.51
N ARG A 62 0.02 -1.82 4.37
CA ARG A 62 0.93 -2.60 3.52
C ARG A 62 2.32 -2.68 4.14
N GLU A 63 2.87 -1.57 4.61
CA GLU A 63 4.17 -1.54 5.27
C GLU A 63 4.21 -2.42 6.51
N ASP A 64 3.15 -2.41 7.33
CA ASP A 64 3.08 -3.23 8.54
C ASP A 64 3.05 -4.74 8.21
N ARG A 65 2.30 -5.12 7.17
CA ARG A 65 2.28 -6.51 6.68
C ARG A 65 3.63 -6.94 6.12
N GLU A 66 4.32 -6.06 5.38
CA GLU A 66 5.66 -6.34 4.85
C GLU A 66 6.67 -6.50 5.99
N LYS A 67 6.63 -5.64 7.00
CA LYS A 67 7.46 -5.77 8.21
C LYS A 67 7.24 -7.11 8.91
N GLN A 68 5.98 -7.48 9.17
CA GLN A 68 5.65 -8.77 9.79
C GLN A 68 6.11 -9.98 8.95
N GLN A 69 5.99 -9.89 7.62
CA GLN A 69 6.50 -10.93 6.72
C GLN A 69 8.03 -11.04 6.76
N ILE A 70 8.74 -9.92 6.75
CA ILE A 70 10.20 -9.91 6.84
C ILE A 70 10.66 -10.44 8.20
N GLU A 71 10.02 -10.03 9.29
CA GLU A 71 10.34 -10.46 10.64
C GLU A 71 10.10 -11.97 10.82
N SER A 72 8.96 -12.49 10.34
CA SER A 72 8.69 -13.92 10.41
C SER A 72 9.69 -14.76 9.59
N ARG A 73 10.10 -14.28 8.40
CA ARG A 73 11.17 -14.90 7.60
C ARG A 73 12.50 -14.88 8.34
N TYR A 74 12.86 -13.75 8.94
CA TYR A 74 14.09 -13.61 9.72
C TYR A 74 14.12 -14.57 10.91
N LEU A 75 13.03 -14.67 11.67
CA LEU A 75 12.91 -15.61 12.79
C LEU A 75 13.03 -17.06 12.32
N THR A 76 12.43 -17.39 11.17
CA THR A 76 12.51 -18.73 10.58
C THR A 76 13.94 -19.07 10.16
N LEU A 77 14.61 -18.15 9.47
CA LEU A 77 16.03 -18.30 9.09
C LEU A 77 16.92 -18.44 10.31
N LYS A 78 16.70 -17.64 11.36
CA LYS A 78 17.44 -17.72 12.62
C LYS A 78 17.26 -19.08 13.30
N LYS A 79 16.02 -19.60 13.38
CA LYS A 79 15.73 -20.94 13.91
C LYS A 79 16.45 -22.03 13.10
N ASN A 80 16.41 -21.94 11.77
CA ASN A 80 17.09 -22.88 10.89
C ASN A 80 18.60 -22.84 11.06
N ASN A 81 19.19 -21.64 11.18
CA ASN A 81 20.62 -21.48 11.40
C ASN A 81 21.05 -22.12 12.73
N ILE A 82 20.29 -21.91 13.82
CA ILE A 82 20.55 -22.55 15.11
C ILE A 82 20.44 -24.09 14.99
N LYS A 83 19.43 -24.60 14.29
CA LYS A 83 19.25 -26.04 14.06
C LYS A 83 20.45 -26.63 13.28
N MET A 84 20.86 -25.98 12.20
CA MET A 84 22.01 -26.41 11.39
C MET A 84 23.31 -26.38 12.20
N ARG A 85 23.55 -25.34 13.01
CA ARG A 85 24.72 -25.28 13.91
C ARG A 85 24.74 -26.43 14.91
N ARG A 86 23.58 -26.79 15.47
CA ARG A 86 23.47 -27.96 16.37
C ARG A 86 23.76 -29.27 15.64
N GLN A 87 23.25 -29.43 14.41
CA GLN A 87 23.53 -30.61 13.58
C GLN A 87 25.01 -30.71 13.22
N LEU A 88 25.65 -29.61 12.81
CA LEU A 88 27.09 -29.58 12.55
C LEU A 88 27.88 -29.96 13.80
N LYS A 89 27.55 -29.38 14.97
CA LYS A 89 28.20 -29.74 16.23
C LYS A 89 28.04 -31.23 16.55
N TYR A 90 26.87 -31.80 16.28
CA TYR A 90 26.63 -33.24 16.47
C TYR A 90 27.47 -34.10 15.51
N MET A 91 27.56 -33.73 14.23
CA MET A 91 28.33 -34.47 13.22
C MET A 91 29.83 -34.55 13.54
N VAL A 92 30.37 -33.56 14.26
CA VAL A 92 31.78 -33.57 14.69
C VAL A 92 32.03 -34.57 15.83
N THR A 93 31.00 -34.94 16.60
CA THR A 93 31.15 -35.91 17.69
C THR A 93 31.47 -37.32 17.15
N PRO A 94 32.15 -38.18 17.93
CA PRO A 94 32.44 -39.55 17.49
C PRO A 94 31.19 -40.32 17.07
N GLN A 95 30.10 -40.20 17.84
CA GLN A 95 28.80 -40.81 17.52
C GLN A 95 28.24 -40.29 16.20
N GLY A 96 28.28 -38.96 16.00
CA GLY A 96 27.82 -38.33 14.77
C GLY A 96 28.64 -38.74 13.54
N LYS A 97 29.97 -38.88 13.68
CA LYS A 97 30.85 -39.40 12.63
C LYS A 97 30.48 -40.83 12.24
N VAL A 98 30.23 -41.71 13.21
CA VAL A 98 29.81 -43.10 12.95
C VAL A 98 28.45 -43.16 12.26
N GLU A 99 27.49 -42.35 12.70
CA GLU A 99 26.17 -42.30 12.05
C GLU A 99 26.27 -41.79 10.60
N LEU A 100 27.12 -40.78 10.36
CA LEU A 100 27.36 -40.24 9.02
C LEU A 100 28.07 -41.26 8.13
N ALA A 101 29.07 -41.96 8.66
CA ALA A 101 29.77 -43.06 7.98
C ALA A 101 28.81 -44.20 7.60
N ARG A 102 27.87 -44.57 8.49
CA ARG A 102 26.81 -45.55 8.17
C ARG A 102 25.88 -45.07 7.06
N LYS A 103 25.43 -43.80 7.11
CA LYS A 103 24.58 -43.21 6.05
C LYS A 103 25.26 -43.20 4.68
N GLN A 104 26.58 -43.07 4.66
CA GLN A 104 27.39 -43.12 3.45
C GLN A 104 27.81 -44.54 3.03
N GLY A 105 27.46 -45.57 3.82
CA GLY A 105 27.77 -46.97 3.50
C GLY A 105 29.19 -47.43 3.89
N TYR A 106 29.95 -46.61 4.63
CA TYR A 106 31.30 -46.96 5.09
C TYR A 106 31.31 -47.95 6.26
N VAL A 107 30.19 -48.10 6.99
CA VAL A 107 30.08 -49.01 8.15
C VAL A 107 28.78 -49.80 8.06
N LYS A 108 28.83 -51.14 8.16
CA LYS A 108 27.63 -51.98 8.13
C LYS A 108 26.87 -51.94 9.46
N PRO A 109 25.56 -52.21 9.47
CA PRO A 109 24.80 -52.34 10.71
C PRO A 109 25.36 -53.49 11.56
N GLY A 110 25.72 -53.18 12.80
CA GLY A 110 26.33 -54.14 13.75
C GLY A 110 27.85 -53.99 13.92
N GLU A 111 28.54 -53.32 13.00
CA GLU A 111 29.98 -53.07 13.11
C GLU A 111 30.27 -51.83 13.99
N ARG A 112 31.35 -51.92 14.79
CA ARG A 112 31.86 -50.81 15.62
C ARG A 112 33.06 -50.18 14.90
N ALA A 113 32.98 -48.87 14.63
CA ALA A 113 34.12 -48.13 14.12
C ALA A 113 35.12 -47.90 15.26
N ILE A 114 36.33 -48.43 15.10
CA ILE A 114 37.46 -48.13 15.98
C ILE A 114 38.09 -46.85 15.44
N VAL A 115 38.03 -45.77 16.21
CA VAL A 115 38.71 -44.52 15.88
C VAL A 115 40.14 -44.66 16.40
N ILE A 116 41.10 -44.82 15.49
CA ILE A 116 42.52 -44.73 15.82
C ILE A 116 42.82 -43.23 15.94
N SER A 117 43.14 -42.75 17.13
CA SER A 117 43.53 -41.36 17.34
C SER A 117 44.98 -41.21 16.89
N ASP A 118 45.27 -40.22 16.04
CA ASP A 118 46.60 -40.01 15.45
C ASP A 118 47.72 -39.74 16.49
N GLU A 119 47.36 -39.53 17.76
CA GLU A 119 48.32 -39.36 18.87
C GLU A 119 49.23 -40.58 19.07
N GLU A 120 48.79 -41.80 18.78
CA GLU A 120 49.64 -43.00 18.87
C GLU A 120 50.63 -43.15 17.70
N SER A 121 50.44 -42.40 16.60
CA SER A 121 51.28 -42.54 15.39
C SER A 121 52.51 -41.62 15.37
N GLN A 122 52.69 -40.75 16.38
CA GLN A 122 53.87 -39.88 16.49
C GLN A 122 55.01 -40.47 17.32
N ASP A 123 54.76 -41.47 18.16
CA ASP A 123 55.81 -42.08 18.99
C ASP A 123 56.73 -43.04 18.22
N GLU A 124 56.36 -43.48 17.00
CA GLU A 124 57.14 -44.46 16.23
C GLU A 124 58.20 -43.83 15.31
N LYS A 125 58.27 -42.50 15.18
CA LYS A 125 59.24 -41.80 14.29
C LYS A 125 60.46 -41.19 15.00
N THR A 126 60.60 -41.38 16.30
CA THR A 126 61.73 -40.89 17.10
C THR A 126 62.59 -42.06 17.59
N THR A 127 63.12 -42.86 16.66
CA THR A 127 64.27 -43.74 16.95
C THR A 127 65.39 -43.39 15.96
N PRO A 128 66.59 -43.00 16.46
CA PRO A 128 67.66 -42.35 15.69
C PRO A 128 68.35 -43.22 14.64
#